data_AF-A0A6I4P1A2-F1
#
_entry.id   AF-A0A6I4P1A2-F1
#
_cell.length_a   1.000
_cell.length_b   1.000
_cell.length_c   1.000
_cell.angle_alpha   90.00
_cell.angle_beta   90.00
_cell.angle_gamma   90.00
#
_symmetry.space_group_name_H-M   'P 1'
#
loop_
_entity.id
_entity.type
_entity.pdbx_description
1 polymer ?
#
loop_
_entity_poly.entity_id
_entity_poly.type
_entity_poly.pdbx_seq_one_letter_code
_entity_poly.pdbx_strand_id
1 'polypeptide(L)' 'LVARKGRASYLGERAVGHRDPGAQSSALLLRAAADAAASAAGA' A
#
# COMPACT_ATOMS: atom_id res chain seq x y z
N LEU A 1 -10.64 -3.79 7.99
CA LEU A 1 -10.98 -2.35 7.82
C LEU A 1 -12.15 -2.29 6.83
N VAL A 2 -13.14 -1.42 7.03
CA VAL A 2 -14.17 -1.15 6.00
C VAL A 2 -13.69 -0.01 5.11
N ALA A 3 -13.71 -0.20 3.79
CA ALA A 3 -13.27 0.80 2.83
C ALA A 3 -14.27 1.97 2.76
N ARG A 4 -13.77 3.21 2.87
CA ARG A 4 -14.59 4.44 2.80
C ARG A 4 -14.40 5.26 1.52
N LYS A 5 -13.47 4.85 0.65
CA LYS A 5 -13.12 5.52 -0.60
C LYS A 5 -12.79 4.49 -1.68
N GLY A 6 -12.84 4.93 -2.94
CA GLY A 6 -12.44 4.13 -4.11
C GLY A 6 -13.41 2.99 -4.43
N ARG A 7 -13.03 2.12 -5.37
CA ARG A 7 -13.91 1.02 -5.84
C ARG A 7 -14.26 0.01 -4.74
N ALA A 8 -13.39 -0.17 -3.75
CA ALA A 8 -13.63 -1.11 -2.65
C ALA A 8 -14.75 -0.65 -1.72
N SER A 9 -15.06 0.66 -1.63
CA SER A 9 -16.16 1.13 -0.78
C SER A 9 -17.54 0.71 -1.30
N TYR A 10 -17.66 0.32 -2.57
CA TYR A 10 -18.91 -0.19 -3.14
C TYR A 10 -19.32 -1.55 -2.55
N LEU A 11 -18.39 -2.26 -1.92
CA LEU A 11 -18.60 -3.61 -1.38
C LEU A 11 -19.02 -3.60 0.10
N GLY A 12 -18.94 -2.46 0.79
CA GLY A 12 -19.26 -2.35 2.21
C GLY A 12 -18.50 -3.37 3.07
N GLU A 13 -19.22 -4.11 3.90
CA GLU A 13 -18.65 -5.14 4.80
C GLU A 13 -17.94 -6.27 4.05
N ARG A 14 -18.31 -6.55 2.80
CA ARG A 14 -17.67 -7.60 1.99
C ARG A 14 -16.21 -7.30 1.67
N ALA A 15 -15.78 -6.04 1.75
CA ALA A 15 -14.38 -5.66 1.57
C ALA A 15 -13.49 -6.00 2.79
N VAL A 16 -14.09 -6.25 3.96
CA VAL A 16 -13.33 -6.56 5.19
C VAL A 16 -12.51 -7.84 5.00
N GLY A 17 -11.32 -7.88 5.59
CA GLY A 17 -10.40 -9.02 5.50
C GLY A 17 -9.52 -9.02 4.25
N HIS A 18 -9.81 -8.17 3.25
CA HIS A 18 -8.99 -8.05 2.05
C HIS A 18 -7.94 -6.95 2.21
N ARG A 19 -6.69 -7.24 1.79
CA ARG A 19 -5.64 -6.22 1.72
C ARG A 19 -5.97 -5.21 0.63
N ASP A 20 -5.75 -3.93 0.91
CA ASP A 20 -5.87 -2.89 -0.09
C ASP A 20 -4.69 -2.96 -1.08
N PRO A 21 -4.95 -3.15 -2.39
CA PRO A 21 -3.87 -3.26 -3.37
C PRO A 21 -3.09 -1.96 -3.54
N GLY A 22 -3.73 -0.80 -3.36
CA GLY A 22 -3.05 0.50 -3.43
C GLY A 22 -2.01 0.65 -2.33
N ALA A 23 -2.39 0.38 -1.08
CA ALA A 23 -1.50 0.39 0.07
C ALA A 23 -0.35 -0.61 -0.09
N GLN A 24 -0.63 -1.80 -0.65
CA GLN A 24 0.42 -2.81 -0.87
C GLN A 24 1.44 -2.36 -1.92
N SER A 25 1.01 -1.75 -3.03
CA SER A 25 1.90 -1.15 -4.01
C SER A 25 2.70 0.03 -3.42
N SER A 26 2.06 0.90 -2.63
CA SER A 26 2.76 2.01 -1.95
C SER A 26 3.84 1.50 -1.00
N ALA A 27 3.59 0.41 -0.27
CA ALA A 27 4.59 -0.19 0.60
C ALA A 27 5.81 -0.70 -0.21
N LEU A 28 5.59 -1.30 -1.38
CA LEU A 28 6.68 -1.72 -2.26
C LEU A 28 7.49 -0.53 -2.80
N LEU A 29 6.81 0.54 -3.23
CA LEU A 29 7.48 1.76 -3.70
C LEU A 29 8.34 2.40 -2.60
N LEU A 30 7.79 2.51 -1.39
CA LEU A 30 8.52 3.08 -0.25
C LEU A 30 9.70 2.20 0.16
N ARG A 31 9.55 0.87 0.10
CA ARG A 31 10.64 -0.08 0.34
C ARG A 31 11.79 0.16 -0.65
N ALA A 32 11.48 0.18 -1.94
CA ALA A 32 12.48 0.41 -2.98
C ALA A 32 13.17 1.78 -2.85
N ALA A 33 12.40 2.82 -2.51
CA ALA A 33 12.96 4.14 -2.27
C ALA A 33 13.91 4.17 -1.07
N ALA A 34 13.56 3.49 0.02
CA ALA A 34 14.43 3.37 1.20
C ALA A 34 15.71 2.60 0.87
N ASP A 35 15.61 1.48 0.14
CA ASP A 35 16.77 0.69 -0.29
C ASP A 35 17.71 1.51 -1.19
N ALA A 36 17.13 2.29 -2.11
CA ALA A 36 17.90 3.20 -2.98
C ALA A 36 18.59 4.31 -2.18
N ALA A 37 17.90 4.93 -1.22
CA ALA A 37 18.46 5.96 -0.36
C ALA A 37 19.60 5.42 0.53
N ALA A 38 19.44 4.22 1.09
CA ALA A 38 20.49 3.56 1.88
C ALA A 38 21.73 3.24 1.03
N SER A 39 21.52 2.77 -0.20
CA SER A 39 22.60 2.49 -1.15
C SER A 39 23.37 3.75 -1.55
N ALA A 40 22.67 4.88 -1.71
CA ALA A 40 23.28 6.17 -2.02
C ALA A 40 24.06 6.79 -0.85
N ALA A 41 23.69 6.49 0.39
CA ALA A 41 24.36 7.01 1.59
C ALA A 41 25.60 6.20 2.02
N GLY A 42 25.76 4.98 1.51
CA GLY A 42 26.91 4.11 1.75
C GLY A 42 28.01 4.16 0.68
N ALA A 43 27.82 4.96 -0.37
CA ALA A 43 28.79 5.25 -1.42
C ALA A 43 29.44 6.62 -1.20
#